data_AF-X1IM50-F1
#
_entry.id   AF-X1IM50-F1
#
_cell.length_a   1.000
_cell.length_b   1.000
_cell.length_c   1.000
_cell.angle_alpha   90.00
_cell.angle_beta   90.00
_cell.angle_gamma   90.00
#
_symmetry.space_group_name_H-M   'P 1'
#
loop_
_entity.id
_entity.type
_entity.pdbx_description
1 polymer ?
#
loop_
_entity_poly.entity_id
_entity_poly.type
_entity_poly.pdbx_seq_one_letter_code
_entity_poly.pdbx_strand_id
1 'polypeptide(L)'
;PDKVKQSIKSNTRMILVETPSNPTMQITDIRKIAEIAHKYGIPLVVDNTFSSPYLQNPLDLGADVVFHSITKFINGHADVVGGVIVAKEENLYKQIRDMMVNFGCNMDPHQAYLVHRGVKTLSIRIEKAQENAAKIAQWLEKHPFVEWVKYPGLRSHPQHELAKKQMRGFGTMISFELKGGHNTGKAFMLVTRLLLFSTFSTHLLLRKMLSTHLICSQT
;
A
#
# COMPACT_ATOMS: atom_id res chain seq x y z
N PRO A 1 8.35 16.61 -1.60
CA PRO A 1 9.39 16.73 -2.66
C PRO A 1 10.66 17.42 -2.16
N ASP A 2 10.56 18.63 -1.59
CA ASP A 2 11.75 19.39 -1.18
C ASP A 2 12.55 18.71 -0.07
N LYS A 3 11.87 18.14 0.94
CA LYS A 3 12.50 17.33 1.97
C LYS A 3 13.26 16.12 1.41
N VAL A 4 12.72 15.49 0.36
CA VAL A 4 13.39 14.36 -0.31
C VAL A 4 14.68 14.85 -0.96
N LYS A 5 14.62 15.95 -1.73
CA LYS A 5 15.80 16.55 -2.37
C LYS A 5 16.88 16.93 -1.35
N GLN A 6 16.49 17.53 -0.22
CA GLN A 6 17.40 17.91 0.86
C GLN A 6 18.04 16.70 1.57
N SER A 7 17.38 15.54 1.56
CA SER A 7 17.89 14.32 2.20
C SER A 7 18.88 13.52 1.34
N ILE A 8 19.03 13.87 0.06
CA ILE A 8 19.96 13.19 -0.85
C ILE A 8 21.41 13.48 -0.42
N LYS A 9 22.20 12.42 -0.34
CA LYS A 9 23.63 12.43 -0.02
C LYS A 9 24.43 11.80 -1.16
N SER A 10 25.75 11.99 -1.16
CA SER A 10 26.65 11.40 -2.15
C SER A 10 26.62 9.86 -2.18
N ASN A 11 26.26 9.24 -1.05
CA ASN A 11 26.11 7.80 -0.92
C ASN A 11 24.66 7.32 -1.06
N THR A 12 23.69 8.17 -1.43
CA THR A 12 22.33 7.71 -1.73
C THR A 12 22.38 6.82 -2.98
N ARG A 13 21.77 5.63 -2.88
CA ARG A 13 21.76 4.63 -3.97
C ARG A 13 20.36 4.25 -4.44
N MET A 14 19.32 4.64 -3.71
CA MET A 14 17.93 4.30 -4.00
C MET A 14 17.01 5.27 -3.27
N ILE A 15 15.90 5.65 -3.90
CA ILE A 15 14.77 6.30 -3.24
C ILE A 15 13.63 5.29 -3.19
N LEU A 16 13.15 4.99 -1.98
CA LEU A 16 12.01 4.10 -1.76
C LEU A 16 10.78 4.90 -1.35
N VAL A 17 9.67 4.70 -2.05
CA VAL A 17 8.40 5.37 -1.78
C VAL A 17 7.31 4.33 -1.56
N GLU A 18 6.50 4.51 -0.51
CA GLU A 18 5.23 3.81 -0.32
C GLU A 18 4.10 4.81 -0.53
N THR A 19 3.15 4.51 -1.43
CA THR A 19 2.02 5.41 -1.69
C THR A 19 0.76 4.67 -2.18
N PRO A 20 -0.35 4.71 -1.43
CA PRO A 20 -0.52 5.34 -0.11
C PRO A 20 0.31 4.67 1.01
N SER A 21 0.69 5.42 2.04
CA SER A 21 1.49 4.89 3.17
C SER A 21 0.65 4.22 4.26
N ASN A 22 1.16 3.13 4.82
CA ASN A 22 0.56 2.43 5.95
C ASN A 22 0.99 3.02 7.30
N PRO A 23 0.08 3.26 8.26
CA PRO A 23 -1.38 3.37 8.18
C PRO A 23 -1.85 4.83 8.04
N THR A 24 -0.93 5.76 7.77
CA THR A 24 -1.18 7.19 7.75
C THR A 24 -1.90 7.67 6.50
N MET A 25 -2.02 6.82 5.48
CA MET A 25 -2.67 7.06 4.19
C MET A 25 -2.11 8.27 3.42
N GLN A 26 -0.86 8.64 3.68
CA GLN A 26 -0.21 9.73 2.96
C GLN A 26 0.12 9.30 1.54
N ILE A 27 -0.02 10.23 0.61
CA ILE A 27 0.20 10.02 -0.81
C ILE A 27 1.45 10.78 -1.21
N THR A 28 2.33 10.10 -1.94
CA THR A 28 3.54 10.70 -2.50
C THR A 28 3.37 10.87 -4.00
N ASP A 29 3.71 12.06 -4.51
CA ASP A 29 3.66 12.37 -5.93
C ASP A 29 4.81 11.64 -6.66
N ILE A 30 4.47 10.52 -7.30
CA ILE A 30 5.47 9.62 -7.89
C ILE A 30 6.25 10.34 -9.00
N ARG A 31 5.58 11.13 -9.84
CA ARG A 31 6.21 11.86 -10.95
C ARG A 31 7.24 12.85 -10.44
N LYS A 32 6.88 13.66 -9.44
CA LYS A 32 7.82 14.63 -8.86
C LYS A 32 9.01 13.96 -8.18
N ILE A 33 8.80 12.81 -7.52
CA ILE A 33 9.92 12.08 -6.92
C ILE A 33 10.80 11.45 -8.01
N ALA A 34 10.22 10.93 -9.09
CA ALA A 34 10.97 10.39 -10.23
C ALA A 34 11.86 11.47 -10.85
N GLU A 35 11.30 12.65 -11.14
CA GLU A 35 12.06 13.79 -11.66
C GLU A 35 13.26 14.16 -10.78
N ILE A 36 13.05 14.18 -9.44
CA ILE A 36 14.14 14.42 -8.49
C ILE A 36 15.16 13.28 -8.55
N ALA A 37 14.72 12.03 -8.45
CA ALA A 37 15.59 10.86 -8.40
C ALA A 37 16.49 10.78 -9.64
N HIS A 38 15.89 10.91 -10.82
CA HIS A 38 16.57 10.84 -12.12
C HIS A 38 17.55 12.00 -12.33
N LYS A 39 17.27 13.20 -11.81
CA LYS A 39 18.22 14.32 -11.84
C LYS A 39 19.55 14.00 -11.14
N TYR A 40 19.53 13.13 -10.13
CA TYR A 40 20.72 12.70 -9.40
C TYR A 40 21.21 11.30 -9.83
N GLY A 41 20.62 10.69 -10.86
CA GLY A 41 20.96 9.34 -11.31
C GLY A 41 20.64 8.24 -10.29
N ILE A 42 19.64 8.46 -9.44
CA ILE A 42 19.23 7.54 -8.37
C ILE A 42 17.97 6.78 -8.82
N PRO A 43 17.90 5.44 -8.71
CA PRO A 43 16.70 4.69 -9.03
C PRO A 43 15.58 4.94 -8.01
N LEU A 44 14.36 5.10 -8.52
CA LEU A 44 13.12 5.18 -7.74
C LEU A 44 12.43 3.82 -7.67
N VAL A 45 12.25 3.34 -6.45
CA VAL A 45 11.49 2.12 -6.12
C VAL A 45 10.19 2.51 -5.45
N VAL A 46 9.07 1.94 -5.92
CA VAL A 46 7.74 2.20 -5.36
C VAL A 46 7.10 0.92 -4.83
N ASP A 47 6.75 0.91 -3.54
CA ASP A 47 5.81 -0.05 -2.98
C ASP A 47 4.40 0.35 -3.41
N ASN A 48 3.80 -0.49 -4.24
CA ASN A 48 2.46 -0.28 -4.79
C ASN A 48 1.46 -1.30 -4.24
N THR A 49 1.75 -1.90 -3.08
CA THR A 49 0.93 -2.94 -2.44
C THR A 49 -0.52 -2.49 -2.24
N PHE A 50 -0.77 -1.26 -1.79
CA PHE A 50 -2.13 -0.80 -1.47
C PHE A 50 -2.99 -0.37 -2.64
N SER A 51 -2.38 0.23 -3.66
CA SER A 51 -3.12 0.58 -4.87
C SER A 51 -3.35 -0.65 -5.75
N SER A 52 -2.46 -1.65 -5.66
CA SER A 52 -2.35 -2.75 -6.63
C SER A 52 -2.05 -2.24 -8.05
N PRO A 53 -1.64 -3.10 -9.00
CA PRO A 53 -1.46 -2.67 -10.38
C PRO A 53 -2.78 -2.26 -11.06
N TYR A 54 -3.93 -2.60 -10.45
CA TYR A 54 -5.24 -2.25 -10.98
C TYR A 54 -5.60 -0.76 -10.78
N LEU A 55 -5.17 -0.12 -9.68
CA LEU A 55 -5.49 1.30 -9.42
C LEU A 55 -4.35 2.26 -9.73
N GLN A 56 -3.09 1.81 -9.74
CA GLN A 56 -1.94 2.70 -9.96
C GLN A 56 -0.81 1.91 -10.65
N ASN A 57 -0.16 2.51 -11.64
CA ASN A 57 1.01 1.95 -12.33
C ASN A 57 2.20 2.89 -12.14
N PRO A 58 3.03 2.71 -11.10
CA PRO A 58 4.14 3.64 -10.84
C PRO A 58 5.20 3.67 -11.93
N LEU A 59 5.39 2.57 -12.69
CA LEU A 59 6.33 2.55 -13.83
C LEU A 59 5.96 3.58 -14.90
N ASP A 60 4.66 3.77 -15.16
CA ASP A 60 4.13 4.80 -16.08
C ASP A 60 4.27 6.23 -15.51
N LEU A 61 4.51 6.33 -14.20
CA LEU A 61 4.69 7.58 -13.47
C LEU A 61 6.18 7.91 -13.22
N GLY A 62 7.10 7.11 -13.76
CA GLY A 62 8.53 7.36 -13.68
C GLY A 62 9.30 6.53 -12.65
N ALA A 63 8.67 5.56 -11.98
CA ALA A 63 9.39 4.61 -11.15
C ALA A 63 10.26 3.66 -12.02
N ASP A 64 11.41 3.27 -11.49
CA ASP A 64 12.34 2.32 -12.13
C ASP A 64 12.04 0.89 -11.70
N VAL A 65 11.56 0.72 -10.46
CA VAL A 65 11.12 -0.56 -9.89
C VAL A 65 9.82 -0.36 -9.14
N VAL A 66 8.94 -1.34 -9.27
CA VAL A 66 7.75 -1.49 -8.43
C VAL A 66 7.81 -2.82 -7.74
N PHE A 67 7.44 -2.87 -6.46
CA PHE A 67 7.17 -4.13 -5.81
C PHE A 67 5.79 -4.14 -5.16
N HIS A 68 5.29 -5.36 -4.97
CA HIS A 68 4.06 -5.62 -4.26
C HIS A 68 4.22 -6.79 -3.30
N SER A 69 3.60 -6.69 -2.13
CA SER A 69 3.25 -7.87 -1.34
C SER A 69 2.04 -8.55 -1.99
N ILE A 70 2.28 -9.64 -2.72
CA ILE A 70 1.21 -10.39 -3.39
C ILE A 70 0.33 -11.15 -2.39
N THR A 71 0.80 -11.33 -1.15
CA THR A 71 0.02 -11.79 0.01
C THR A 71 -1.31 -11.05 0.15
N LYS A 72 -1.34 -9.77 -0.25
CA LYS A 72 -2.47 -8.86 -0.03
C LYS A 72 -3.45 -8.92 -1.18
N PHE A 73 -3.70 -7.80 -1.85
CA PHE A 73 -4.76 -7.65 -2.84
C PHE A 73 -4.60 -8.54 -4.08
N ILE A 74 -3.36 -8.77 -4.53
CA ILE A 74 -3.09 -9.53 -5.76
C ILE A 74 -3.58 -10.97 -5.63
N ASN A 75 -3.14 -11.68 -4.59
CA ASN A 75 -3.71 -12.99 -4.25
C ASN A 75 -5.16 -12.86 -3.78
N GLY A 76 -5.40 -12.03 -2.75
CA GLY A 76 -6.72 -11.66 -2.28
C GLY A 76 -7.44 -12.67 -1.39
N HIS A 77 -6.87 -13.86 -1.16
CA HIS A 77 -7.54 -14.95 -0.44
C HIS A 77 -6.87 -15.31 0.91
N ALA A 78 -5.82 -14.58 1.32
CA ALA A 78 -5.08 -14.78 2.58
C ALA A 78 -4.55 -16.21 2.82
N ASP A 79 -4.24 -16.93 1.76
CA ASP A 79 -3.73 -18.31 1.73
C ASP A 79 -2.30 -18.43 1.15
N VAL A 80 -1.71 -17.32 0.71
CA VAL A 80 -0.35 -17.25 0.15
C VAL A 80 0.43 -16.10 0.76
N VAL A 81 1.72 -16.34 1.05
CA VAL A 81 2.68 -15.29 1.39
C VAL A 81 3.69 -15.14 0.26
N GLY A 82 3.90 -13.91 -0.21
CA GLY A 82 4.92 -13.66 -1.22
C GLY A 82 5.07 -12.20 -1.61
N GLY A 83 6.02 -11.96 -2.50
CA GLY A 83 6.26 -10.67 -3.13
C GLY A 83 6.51 -10.81 -4.63
N VAL A 84 6.32 -9.71 -5.35
CA VAL A 84 6.75 -9.57 -6.75
C VAL A 84 7.50 -8.26 -6.88
N ILE A 85 8.59 -8.28 -7.64
CA ILE A 85 9.37 -7.11 -8.02
C ILE A 85 9.35 -7.02 -9.53
N VAL A 86 9.00 -5.85 -10.06
CA VAL A 86 8.92 -5.54 -11.48
C VAL A 86 9.87 -4.39 -11.74
N ALA A 87 10.88 -4.61 -12.58
CA ALA A 87 11.81 -3.58 -13.01
C ALA A 87 11.45 -3.13 -14.43
N LYS A 88 11.62 -1.83 -14.70
CA LYS A 88 11.38 -1.24 -16.01
C LYS A 88 12.46 -1.63 -17.02
N GLU A 89 13.72 -1.56 -16.60
CA GLU A 89 14.89 -1.77 -17.45
C GLU A 89 15.47 -3.18 -17.27
N GLU A 90 15.91 -3.78 -18.38
CA GLU A 90 16.43 -5.16 -18.39
C GLU A 90 17.68 -5.32 -17.50
N ASN A 91 18.57 -4.33 -17.48
CA ASN A 91 19.78 -4.38 -16.66
C ASN A 91 19.46 -4.44 -15.17
N LEU A 92 18.45 -3.70 -14.72
CA LEU A 92 18.01 -3.69 -13.34
C LEU A 92 17.29 -5.01 -12.99
N TYR A 93 16.49 -5.54 -13.92
CA TYR A 93 15.90 -6.87 -13.81
C TYR A 93 16.98 -7.95 -13.63
N LYS A 94 18.04 -7.95 -14.43
CA LYS A 94 19.15 -8.94 -14.32
C LYS A 94 19.80 -8.90 -12.94
N GLN A 95 20.11 -7.72 -12.42
CA GLN A 95 20.68 -7.56 -11.07
C GLN A 95 19.75 -8.12 -9.97
N ILE A 96 18.45 -7.82 -10.05
CA ILE A 96 17.45 -8.33 -9.10
C ILE A 96 17.30 -9.85 -9.23
N ARG A 97 17.30 -10.38 -10.47
CA ARG A 97 17.19 -11.80 -10.75
C ARG A 97 18.38 -12.58 -10.21
N ASP A 98 19.60 -12.09 -10.41
CA ASP A 98 20.83 -12.70 -9.91
C ASP A 98 20.81 -12.80 -8.37
N MET A 99 20.37 -11.73 -7.70
CA MET A 99 20.13 -11.76 -6.25
C MET A 99 19.11 -12.85 -5.89
N MET A 100 17.96 -12.90 -6.55
CA MET A 100 16.93 -13.90 -6.29
C MET A 100 17.44 -15.34 -6.49
N VAL A 101 18.27 -15.60 -7.53
CA VAL A 101 18.91 -16.90 -7.75
C VAL A 101 19.82 -17.24 -6.58
N ASN A 102 20.73 -16.33 -6.22
CA ASN A 102 21.82 -16.59 -5.28
C ASN A 102 21.32 -16.73 -3.83
N PHE A 103 20.30 -15.96 -3.44
CA PHE A 103 19.70 -16.01 -2.11
C PHE A 103 18.54 -17.01 -1.99
N GLY A 104 18.09 -17.59 -3.11
CA GLY A 104 17.07 -18.64 -3.11
C GLY A 104 15.66 -18.18 -2.73
N CYS A 105 15.35 -16.88 -2.85
CA CYS A 105 14.04 -16.31 -2.54
C CYS A 105 12.97 -16.64 -3.60
N ASN A 106 12.85 -17.91 -3.99
CA ASN A 106 11.92 -18.38 -5.00
C ASN A 106 10.57 -18.75 -4.38
N MET A 107 9.50 -18.55 -5.14
CA MET A 107 8.14 -18.93 -4.75
C MET A 107 7.87 -20.40 -5.06
N ASP A 108 7.20 -21.09 -4.13
CA ASP A 108 6.67 -22.43 -4.37
C ASP A 108 5.68 -22.44 -5.56
N PRO A 109 5.77 -23.40 -6.49
CA PRO A 109 4.91 -23.44 -7.68
C PRO A 109 3.41 -23.55 -7.35
N HIS A 110 3.03 -24.19 -6.25
CA HIS A 110 1.63 -24.25 -5.84
C HIS A 110 1.13 -22.89 -5.32
N GLN A 111 1.93 -22.17 -4.55
CA GLN A 111 1.66 -20.77 -4.18
C GLN A 111 1.56 -19.86 -5.41
N ALA A 112 2.44 -20.04 -6.41
CA ALA A 112 2.38 -19.30 -7.66
C ALA A 112 1.06 -19.55 -8.42
N TYR A 113 0.57 -20.80 -8.44
CA TYR A 113 -0.73 -21.14 -9.00
C TYR A 113 -1.89 -20.47 -8.27
N LEU A 114 -1.88 -20.47 -6.93
CA LEU A 114 -2.90 -19.80 -6.11
C LEU A 114 -2.94 -18.29 -6.37
N VAL A 115 -1.77 -17.64 -6.49
CA VAL A 115 -1.68 -16.24 -6.88
C VAL A 115 -2.29 -16.02 -8.27
N HIS A 116 -1.93 -16.87 -9.24
CA HIS A 116 -2.49 -16.77 -10.60
C HIS A 116 -4.02 -16.92 -10.60
N ARG A 117 -4.56 -17.82 -9.78
CA ARG A 117 -6.02 -17.94 -9.55
C ARG A 117 -6.60 -16.64 -8.99
N GLY A 118 -5.95 -16.05 -8.00
CA GLY A 118 -6.36 -14.79 -7.37
C GLY A 118 -6.39 -13.60 -8.34
N VAL A 119 -5.40 -13.50 -9.24
CA VAL A 119 -5.30 -12.41 -10.23
C VAL A 119 -6.52 -12.34 -11.16
N LYS A 120 -7.12 -13.48 -11.51
CA LYS A 120 -8.29 -13.54 -12.41
C LYS A 120 -9.50 -12.76 -11.90
N THR A 121 -9.62 -12.58 -10.58
CA THR A 121 -10.72 -11.84 -9.94
C THR A 121 -10.27 -10.51 -9.34
N LEU A 122 -9.03 -10.08 -9.59
CA LEU A 122 -8.47 -8.88 -8.98
C LEU A 122 -9.29 -7.62 -9.26
N SER A 123 -9.65 -7.39 -10.52
CA SER A 123 -10.41 -6.19 -10.94
C SER A 123 -11.74 -6.08 -10.20
N ILE A 124 -12.58 -7.11 -10.28
CA ILE A 124 -13.91 -7.14 -9.66
C ILE A 124 -13.84 -7.05 -8.12
N ARG A 125 -12.82 -7.66 -7.50
CA ARG A 125 -12.62 -7.57 -6.05
C ARG A 125 -12.26 -6.15 -5.63
N ILE A 126 -11.36 -5.50 -6.38
CA ILE A 126 -10.89 -4.15 -6.05
C ILE A 126 -11.97 -3.11 -6.32
N GLU A 127 -12.70 -3.20 -7.44
CA GLU A 127 -13.87 -2.34 -7.68
C GLU A 127 -14.86 -2.45 -6.53
N LYS A 128 -15.26 -3.68 -6.16
CA LYS A 128 -16.26 -3.83 -5.12
C LYS A 128 -15.77 -3.36 -3.76
N ALA A 129 -14.52 -3.66 -3.42
CA ALA A 129 -13.92 -3.25 -2.16
C ALA A 129 -13.73 -1.73 -2.09
N GLN A 130 -13.37 -1.04 -3.18
CA GLN A 130 -13.26 0.42 -3.18
C GLN A 130 -14.63 1.09 -3.01
N GLU A 131 -15.69 0.56 -3.66
CA GLU A 131 -17.06 1.08 -3.48
C GLU A 131 -17.50 0.99 -2.03
N ASN A 132 -17.26 -0.16 -1.40
CA ASN A 132 -17.58 -0.37 0.00
C ASN A 132 -16.77 0.56 0.89
N ALA A 133 -15.47 0.71 0.62
CA ALA A 133 -14.60 1.60 1.37
C ALA A 133 -15.07 3.07 1.28
N ALA A 134 -15.46 3.54 0.11
CA ALA A 134 -15.97 4.89 -0.07
C ALA A 134 -17.24 5.13 0.78
N LYS A 135 -18.19 4.18 0.78
CA LYS A 135 -19.41 4.26 1.59
C LYS A 135 -19.10 4.27 3.09
N ILE A 136 -18.21 3.38 3.54
CA ILE A 136 -17.81 3.29 4.95
C ILE A 136 -17.07 4.56 5.38
N ALA A 137 -16.16 5.08 4.56
CA ALA A 137 -15.41 6.30 4.87
C ALA A 137 -16.34 7.51 5.03
N GLN A 138 -17.32 7.67 4.13
CA GLN A 138 -18.32 8.75 4.21
C GLN A 138 -19.25 8.60 5.43
N TRP A 139 -19.59 7.36 5.79
CA TRP A 139 -20.38 7.11 7.00
C TRP A 139 -19.59 7.42 8.27
N LEU A 140 -18.33 6.97 8.34
CA LEU A 140 -17.42 7.25 9.46
C LEU A 140 -17.17 8.75 9.64
N GLU A 141 -17.00 9.49 8.54
CA GLU A 141 -16.75 10.95 8.58
C GLU A 141 -17.89 11.73 9.24
N LYS A 142 -19.12 11.20 9.19
CA LYS A 142 -20.32 11.81 9.81
C LYS A 142 -20.61 11.27 11.20
N HIS A 143 -19.90 10.25 11.67
CA HIS A 143 -20.25 9.53 12.87
C HIS A 143 -19.79 10.29 14.13
N PRO A 144 -20.66 10.53 15.13
CA PRO A 144 -20.36 11.42 16.27
C PRO A 144 -19.21 10.94 17.16
N PHE A 145 -18.93 9.63 17.17
CA PHE A 145 -17.85 9.02 17.94
C PHE A 145 -16.53 8.88 17.17
N VAL A 146 -16.46 9.34 15.93
CA VAL A 146 -15.23 9.36 15.12
C VAL A 146 -14.61 10.74 15.22
N GLU A 147 -13.30 10.78 15.49
CA GLU A 147 -12.52 12.03 15.61
C GLU A 147 -12.02 12.49 14.24
N TRP A 148 -11.45 11.58 13.46
CA TRP A 148 -11.01 11.86 12.09
C TRP A 148 -11.03 10.60 11.23
N VAL A 149 -11.13 10.81 9.91
CA VAL A 149 -11.03 9.76 8.89
C VAL A 149 -10.00 10.16 7.85
N LYS A 150 -9.15 9.21 7.46
CA LYS A 150 -8.18 9.31 6.38
C LYS A 150 -8.50 8.26 5.33
N TYR A 151 -9.01 8.74 4.22
CA TYR A 151 -9.26 7.95 3.02
C TYR A 151 -8.95 8.82 1.80
N PRO A 152 -8.09 8.40 0.85
CA PRO A 152 -7.74 9.19 -0.33
C PRO A 152 -8.94 9.68 -1.15
N GLY A 153 -10.07 8.97 -1.10
CA GLY A 153 -11.29 9.32 -1.82
C GLY A 153 -12.18 10.36 -1.13
N LEU A 154 -11.93 10.72 0.13
CA LEU A 154 -12.66 11.81 0.79
C LEU A 154 -12.11 13.17 0.35
N ARG A 155 -13.00 14.14 0.14
CA ARG A 155 -12.61 15.53 -0.17
C ARG A 155 -11.86 16.21 0.97
N SER A 156 -12.09 15.75 2.21
CA SER A 156 -11.38 16.19 3.41
C SER A 156 -9.92 15.71 3.45
N HIS A 157 -9.55 14.71 2.63
CA HIS A 157 -8.18 14.22 2.59
C HIS A 157 -7.26 15.28 1.96
N PRO A 158 -6.17 15.71 2.64
CA PRO A 158 -5.32 16.82 2.15
C PRO A 158 -4.73 16.59 0.76
N GLN A 159 -4.59 15.33 0.36
CA GLN A 159 -3.97 14.91 -0.90
C GLN A 159 -4.97 14.26 -1.86
N HIS A 160 -6.28 14.51 -1.70
CA HIS A 160 -7.34 13.96 -2.54
C HIS A 160 -7.11 14.24 -4.04
N GLU A 161 -6.75 15.48 -4.38
CA GLU A 161 -6.50 15.88 -5.78
C GLU A 161 -5.24 15.23 -6.35
N LEU A 162 -4.22 14.96 -5.51
CA LEU A 162 -3.06 14.19 -5.95
C LEU A 162 -3.44 12.73 -6.20
N ALA A 163 -4.25 12.13 -5.32
CA ALA A 163 -4.77 10.77 -5.49
C ALA A 163 -5.47 10.62 -6.85
N LYS A 164 -6.39 11.54 -7.18
CA LYS A 164 -7.09 11.56 -8.48
C LYS A 164 -6.16 11.63 -9.68
N LYS A 165 -5.05 12.36 -9.56
CA LYS A 165 -4.11 12.56 -10.69
C LYS A 165 -3.30 11.33 -11.02
N GLN A 166 -2.96 10.50 -10.03
CA GLN A 166 -2.04 9.37 -10.22
C GLN A 166 -2.69 7.99 -10.01
N MET A 167 -3.92 7.93 -9.49
CA MET A 167 -4.65 6.69 -9.22
C MET A 167 -5.98 6.66 -10.00
N ARG A 168 -6.34 5.50 -10.57
CA ARG A 168 -7.65 5.24 -11.19
C ARG A 168 -8.78 5.02 -10.19
N GLY A 169 -8.43 4.79 -8.93
CA GLY A 169 -9.37 4.65 -7.83
C GLY A 169 -8.65 4.77 -6.49
N PHE A 170 -9.39 5.03 -5.42
CA PHE A 170 -8.82 5.49 -4.14
C PHE A 170 -8.39 4.35 -3.20
N GLY A 171 -8.54 3.10 -3.65
CA GLY A 171 -8.22 1.92 -2.86
C GLY A 171 -9.28 1.61 -1.81
N THR A 172 -8.96 0.62 -0.98
CA THR A 172 -9.91 0.02 -0.04
C THR A 172 -9.59 0.33 1.41
N MET A 173 -8.47 1.03 1.66
CA MET A 173 -7.92 1.23 2.99
C MET A 173 -8.43 2.51 3.61
N ILE A 174 -8.99 2.41 4.81
CA ILE A 174 -9.49 3.52 5.60
C ILE A 174 -8.75 3.49 6.93
N SER A 175 -8.24 4.65 7.33
CA SER A 175 -7.68 4.86 8.66
C SER A 175 -8.54 5.87 9.38
N PHE A 176 -8.89 5.64 10.64
CA PHE A 176 -9.73 6.56 11.41
C PHE A 176 -9.41 6.43 12.90
N GLU A 177 -9.73 7.48 13.66
CA GLU A 177 -9.57 7.51 15.11
C GLU A 177 -10.93 7.69 15.78
N LEU A 178 -11.13 7.02 16.91
CA LEU A 178 -12.32 7.16 17.72
C LEU A 178 -12.11 8.18 18.84
N LYS A 179 -13.17 8.89 19.21
CA LYS A 179 -13.19 9.75 20.39
C LYS A 179 -12.93 8.91 21.65
N GLY A 180 -12.09 9.41 22.55
CA GLY A 180 -11.60 8.65 23.70
C GLY A 180 -10.36 7.80 23.42
N GLY A 181 -9.82 7.85 22.20
CA GLY A 181 -8.50 7.36 21.84
C GLY A 181 -8.33 5.85 22.01
N HIS A 182 -7.15 5.45 22.48
CA HIS A 182 -6.69 4.06 22.45
C HIS A 182 -7.62 3.05 23.14
N ASN A 183 -8.19 3.38 24.30
CA ASN A 183 -9.04 2.46 25.05
C ASN A 183 -10.39 2.25 24.34
N THR A 184 -10.98 3.32 23.80
CA THR A 184 -12.16 3.22 22.94
C THR A 184 -11.86 2.39 21.69
N GLY A 185 -10.71 2.61 21.06
CA GLY A 185 -10.25 1.80 19.91
C GLY A 185 -10.17 0.31 20.23
N LYS A 186 -9.59 -0.06 21.38
CA LYS A 186 -9.55 -1.46 21.85
C LYS A 186 -10.96 -2.03 22.07
N ALA A 187 -11.82 -1.31 22.78
CA ALA A 187 -13.19 -1.76 23.06
C ALA A 187 -13.99 -1.94 21.77
N PHE A 188 -13.86 -1.00 20.82
CA PHE A 188 -14.47 -1.09 19.50
C PHE A 188 -14.03 -2.34 18.74
N MET A 189 -12.73 -2.62 18.72
CA MET A 189 -12.21 -3.85 18.10
C MET A 189 -12.85 -5.10 18.70
N LEU A 190 -13.02 -5.18 20.02
CA LEU A 190 -13.57 -6.36 20.69
C LEU A 190 -15.06 -6.61 20.39
N VAL A 191 -15.83 -5.55 20.09
CA VAL A 191 -17.27 -5.67 19.82
C VAL A 191 -17.61 -5.89 18.35
N THR A 192 -16.68 -5.61 17.43
CA THR A 192 -16.90 -5.80 15.99
C THR A 192 -16.94 -7.28 15.63
N ARG A 193 -18.08 -7.75 15.09
CA ARG A 193 -18.31 -9.18 14.78
C ARG A 193 -18.07 -9.57 13.32
N LEU A 194 -18.07 -8.59 12.41
CA LEU A 194 -17.88 -8.79 10.97
C LEU A 194 -16.43 -8.54 10.52
N LEU A 195 -15.62 -7.93 11.38
CA LEU A 195 -14.23 -7.57 11.09
C LEU A 195 -13.32 -8.66 11.65
N LEU A 196 -12.59 -9.35 10.78
CA LEU A 196 -11.56 -10.28 11.22
C LEU A 196 -10.26 -9.53 11.54
N PHE A 197 -9.52 -10.02 12.53
CA PHE A 197 -8.20 -9.52 12.86
C PHE A 197 -7.16 -10.20 11.99
N SER A 198 -6.92 -9.66 10.80
CA SER A 198 -5.89 -10.18 9.89
C SER A 198 -5.42 -9.09 8.91
N THR A 199 -4.45 -9.42 8.08
CA THR A 199 -3.91 -8.55 7.04
C THR A 199 -4.40 -8.97 5.66
N PHE A 200 -5.32 -8.16 5.10
CA PHE A 200 -5.84 -8.12 3.73
C PHE A 200 -6.31 -9.45 3.13
N SER A 201 -7.61 -9.52 2.83
CA SER A 201 -8.26 -10.65 2.15
C SER A 201 -9.56 -10.14 1.49
N THR A 202 -10.37 -11.04 0.94
CA THR A 202 -11.77 -10.79 0.57
C THR A 202 -12.63 -10.36 1.77
N HIS A 203 -12.18 -10.65 2.99
CA HIS A 203 -12.83 -10.24 4.23
C HIS A 203 -12.58 -8.77 4.57
N LEU A 204 -13.53 -8.14 5.28
CA LEU A 204 -13.33 -6.82 5.87
C LEU A 204 -12.48 -6.98 7.15
N LEU A 205 -11.44 -6.16 7.29
CA LEU A 205 -10.41 -6.35 8.30
C LEU A 205 -10.17 -5.08 9.10
N LEU A 206 -9.93 -5.27 10.40
CA LEU A 206 -9.59 -4.19 11.31
C LEU A 206 -8.22 -4.45 11.93
N ARG A 207 -7.32 -3.47 11.82
CA ARG A 207 -5.97 -3.56 12.37
C ARG A 207 -5.68 -2.40 13.29
N LYS A 208 -5.08 -2.71 14.45
CA LYS A 208 -4.56 -1.71 15.39
C LYS A 208 -3.23 -1.17 14.89
N MET A 209 -3.06 0.16 14.87
CA MET A 209 -1.77 0.79 14.54
C MET A 209 -0.64 0.29 15.46
N LEU A 210 -0.93 0.11 16.76
CA LEU A 210 0.04 -0.35 17.76
C LEU A 210 0.47 -1.81 17.64
N SER A 211 -0.30 -2.70 17.01
CA SER A 211 0.12 -4.11 16.89
C SER A 211 1.33 -4.30 15.98
N THR A 212 1.70 -3.27 15.22
CA THR A 212 2.91 -3.27 14.36
C THR A 212 4.09 -2.53 15.00
N HIS A 213 3.82 -1.52 15.84
CA HIS A 213 4.85 -0.65 16.42
C HIS A 213 5.41 -1.20 17.75
N LEU A 214 4.72 -2.13 18.41
CA LEU A 214 5.19 -2.81 19.63
C LEU A 214 6.46 -3.66 19.42
N ILE A 215 6.75 -4.08 18.18
CA ILE A 215 7.96 -4.84 17.85
C ILE A 215 9.18 -3.92 17.67
N CYS A 216 8.97 -2.65 17.35
CA CYS A 216 10.07 -1.71 17.07
C CYS A 216 10.48 -0.85 18.27
N SER A 217 9.78 -0.94 19.41
CA SER A 217 10.06 -0.16 20.63
C SER A 217 10.61 -1.01 21.79
N GLN A 218 11.08 -2.23 21.52
CA GLN A 218 11.75 -3.10 22.51
C GLN A 218 13.23 -3.37 22.19
N THR A 219 13.87 -2.49 21.42
CA THR A 219 15.33 -2.46 21.24
C THR A 219 15.83 -1.03 21.41
#